data_AF-A0A820IM98-F1
#
_entry.id   AF-A0A820IM98-F1
#
_cell.length_a   1.000
_cell.length_b   1.000
_cell.length_c   1.000
_cell.angle_alpha   90.00
_cell.angle_beta   90.00
_cell.angle_gamma   90.00
#
_symmetry.space_group_name_H-M   'P 1'
#
loop_
_entity.id
_entity.type
_entity.pdbx_description
1 polymer ?
#
loop_
_entity_poly.entity_id
_entity_poly.type
_entity_poly.pdbx_seq_one_letter_code
_entity_poly.pdbx_strand_id
1 'polypeptide(L)' 'MCPPSYYGHLCQYQNQRIGLTLRLSSIDRHATYAFVIMLIDDNDQEQKIDA' A
#
# COMPACT_ATOMS: atom_id res chain seq x y z
N MET A 1 -21.33 -12.95 -12.76
CA MET A 1 -20.75 -12.75 -11.41
C MET A 1 -19.30 -13.20 -11.48
N CYS A 2 -18.35 -12.32 -11.16
CA CYS A 2 -16.93 -12.69 -11.16
C CYS A 2 -16.58 -13.49 -9.89
N PRO A 3 -15.56 -14.36 -9.93
CA PRO A 3 -15.02 -15.02 -8.74
C PRO A 3 -14.43 -14.01 -7.75
N PRO A 4 -14.24 -14.39 -6.47
CA PRO A 4 -13.46 -13.59 -5.52
C PRO A 4 -12.09 -13.24 -6.13
N SER A 5 -11.62 -12.01 -5.92
CA SER A 5 -10.37 -11.44 -6.48
C SER A 5 -10.41 -10.94 -7.93
N TYR A 6 -11.57 -10.99 -8.60
CA TYR A 6 -11.74 -10.50 -9.97
C TYR A 6 -12.77 -9.37 -10.04
N TYR A 7 -12.41 -8.26 -10.70
CA TYR A 7 -13.22 -7.05 -10.77
C TYR A 7 -13.37 -6.53 -12.20
N GLY A 8 -14.34 -5.63 -12.43
CA GLY A 8 -14.59 -5.00 -13.73
C GLY A 8 -15.49 -5.83 -14.67
N HIS A 9 -15.81 -5.26 -15.84
CA HIS A 9 -16.73 -5.88 -16.81
C HIS A 9 -16.20 -7.20 -17.37
N LEU A 10 -14.87 -7.34 -17.45
CA LEU A 10 -14.19 -8.52 -18.00
C LEU A 10 -13.66 -9.48 -16.93
N CYS A 11 -13.98 -9.27 -15.64
CA CYS A 11 -13.39 -10.02 -14.53
C CYS A 11 -11.86 -10.04 -14.64
N GLN A 12 -11.23 -8.87 -14.58
CA GLN A 12 -9.76 -8.78 -14.57
C GLN A 12 -9.24 -9.14 -13.18
N TYR A 13 -8.20 -9.97 -13.15
CA TYR A 13 -7.56 -10.40 -11.91
C TYR A 13 -6.83 -9.23 -11.27
N GLN A 14 -7.24 -8.86 -10.05
CA GLN A 14 -6.59 -7.79 -9.28
C GLN A 14 -5.47 -8.39 -8.44
N ASN A 15 -4.30 -8.52 -9.06
CA ASN A 15 -3.10 -9.06 -8.42
C ASN A 15 -2.37 -8.05 -7.51
N GLN A 16 -2.84 -6.79 -7.47
CA GLN A 16 -2.06 -5.65 -6.97
C GLN A 16 -2.53 -5.14 -5.60
N ARG A 17 -3.32 -5.92 -4.85
CA ARG A 17 -3.68 -5.60 -3.47
C ARG A 17 -3.08 -6.60 -2.50
N ILE A 18 -1.97 -6.22 -1.89
CA ILE A 18 -1.42 -6.88 -0.71
C ILE A 18 -2.03 -6.15 0.50
N GLY A 19 -2.88 -6.85 1.25
CA GLY A 19 -3.45 -6.32 2.49
C GLY A 19 -2.52 -6.60 3.67
N LEU A 20 -1.98 -5.54 4.29
CA LEU A 20 -1.21 -5.65 5.52
C LEU A 20 -2.07 -5.22 6.70
N THR A 21 -2.34 -6.13 7.65
CA THR A 21 -3.08 -5.82 8.88
C THR A 21 -2.11 -5.86 10.06
N LEU A 22 -1.94 -4.74 10.75
CA LEU A 22 -0.99 -4.59 11.86
C LEU A 22 -1.74 -4.27 13.15
N ARG A 23 -1.44 -5.01 14.21
CA ARG A 23 -1.92 -4.69 15.55
C ARG A 23 -0.83 -3.92 16.29
N LEU A 24 -0.98 -2.60 16.29
CA LEU A 24 -0.06 -1.69 16.97
C LEU A 24 -0.52 -1.52 18.42
N SER A 25 0.21 -2.12 19.37
CA SER A 25 0.01 -1.92 20.80
C SER A 25 1.13 -1.03 21.36
N SER A 26 1.11 0.25 21.01
CA SER A 26 2.07 1.22 21.53
C SER A 26 1.38 2.20 22.48
N ILE A 27 1.98 2.42 23.65
CA ILE A 27 1.62 3.52 24.56
C ILE A 27 2.05 4.85 23.92
N ASP A 28 3.11 4.83 23.12
CA ASP A 28 3.64 5.99 22.43
C ASP A 28 3.10 6.09 20.99
N ARG A 29 2.36 7.17 20.75
CA ARG A 29 1.79 7.51 19.44
C ARG A 29 2.87 7.85 18.43
N HIS A 30 3.97 8.49 18.85
CA HIS A 30 5.06 8.89 17.97
C HIS A 30 5.72 7.69 17.28
N ALA A 31 6.00 6.64 18.05
CA ALA A 31 6.52 5.38 17.51
C ALA A 31 5.58 4.74 16.48
N THR A 32 4.26 4.82 16.70
CA THR A 32 3.27 4.27 15.77
C THR A 32 3.26 5.02 14.45
N TYR A 33 3.27 6.36 14.49
CA TYR A 33 3.33 7.18 13.28
C TYR A 33 4.62 6.98 12.51
N ALA A 34 5.77 6.95 13.20
CA ALA A 34 7.06 6.69 12.58
C ALA A 34 7.08 5.32 11.88
N PHE A 35 6.54 4.28 12.53
CA PHE A 35 6.43 2.95 11.93
C PHE A 35 5.55 2.92 10.68
N VAL A 36 4.41 3.61 10.69
CA VAL A 36 3.53 3.70 9.51
C VAL A 36 4.21 4.44 8.36
N ILE A 37 4.95 5.52 8.65
CA ILE A 37 5.68 6.28 7.63
C ILE A 37 6.80 5.44 6.99
N MET A 38 7.52 4.63 7.77
CA MET A 38 8.56 3.74 7.24
C MET A 38 8.03 2.63 6.30
N LEU A 39 6.73 2.30 6.38
CA LEU A 39 6.10 1.34 5.47
C LEU A 39 5.75 1.94 4.12
N ILE A 40 5.83 3.27 3.98
CA ILE A 40 5.66 3.95 2.71
C ILE A 40 6.98 3.78 1.94
N ASP A 41 6.90 3.11 0.80
CA ASP A 41 8.02 2.92 -0.08
C ASP A 41 8.36 4.25 -0.78
N ASP A 42 9.55 4.77 -0.52
CA ASP A 42 10.06 6.07 -1.01
C ASP A 42 10.59 5.92 -2.45
N ASN A 43 9.82 5.23 -3.30
CA ASN A 43 10.08 5.12 -4.74
C ASN A 43 9.58 6.38 -5.47
N ASP A 44 9.84 7.55 -4.89
CA ASP A 44 9.88 8.79 -5.66
C ASP A 44 11.04 8.64 -6.65
N GLN A 45 10.73 8.11 -7.84
CA GLN A 45 11.56 8.34 -9.00
C GLN A 45 11.72 9.86 -9.08
N GLU A 46 12.92 10.35 -8.76
CA GLU A 46 13.37 11.67 -9.13
C GLU A 46 12.82 11.96 -10.51
N GLN A 47 11.89 12.92 -10.61
CA GLN A 47 11.57 13.51 -11.90
C GLN A 47 12.87 14.14 -12.37
N LYS A 48 13.66 13.39 -13.15
CA LYS A 48 14.67 13.96 -14.01
C LYS A 48 13.92 14.91 -14.93
N ILE A 49 13.94 16.18 -14.54
CA ILE A 49 13.62 17.29 -15.42
C ILE A 49 14.81 17.33 -16.38
N ASP A 50 14.71 16.59 -17.48
CA ASP A 50 15.65 16.71 -18.59
C ASP A 50 15.41 18.10 -19.22
N ALA A 51 16.38 18.99 -19.01
CA ALA A 51 16.48 20.32 -19.62
C ALA A 51 17.36 20.27 -20.88
#